data_AF-A0AAN9GKV5-F1
#
_entry.id   AF-A0AAN9GKV5-F1
#
_cell.length_a   1.000
_cell.length_b   1.000
_cell.length_c   1.000
_cell.angle_alpha   90.00
_cell.angle_beta   90.00
_cell.angle_gamma   90.00
#
_symmetry.space_group_name_H-M   'P 1'
#
loop_
_entity.id
_entity.type
_entity.pdbx_description
1 polymer ?
#
loop_
_entity_poly.entity_id
_entity_poly.type
_entity_poly.pdbx_seq_one_letter_code
_entity_poly.pdbx_strand_id
1 'polypeptide(L)'
;MRPQSTRDAYHLLERWQQVVIMRLRTGHCRLNAHMFRKLKLTPSPTCPCGLEDQTPEHVLMTCPQLKPIRDKVWPASVPLRTKLYGSRQDLEATTSFVSQTKLMV
;
A
#
# COMPACT_ATOMS: atom_id res chain seq x y z
N MET A 1 23.40 -16.35 14.25
CA MET A 1 22.76 -15.18 14.89
C MET A 1 21.58 -14.76 14.04
N ARG A 2 20.33 -14.87 14.53
CA ARG A 2 19.20 -14.14 13.92
C ARG A 2 19.45 -12.66 14.23
N PRO A 3 19.47 -11.75 13.25
CA PRO A 3 19.61 -10.34 13.56
C PRO A 3 18.48 -9.97 14.51
N GLN A 4 18.83 -9.32 15.62
CA GLN A 4 17.86 -8.78 16.57
C GLN A 4 16.86 -7.97 15.76
N SER A 5 15.62 -8.46 15.69
CA SER A 5 14.54 -7.71 15.06
C SER A 5 14.46 -6.39 15.82
N THR A 6 14.88 -5.32 15.17
CA THR A 6 14.32 -4.00 15.45
C THR A 6 12.81 -4.21 15.47
N ARG A 7 12.17 -3.88 16.60
CA ARG A 7 10.72 -3.99 16.74
C ARG A 7 10.10 -3.22 15.57
N ASP A 8 9.32 -3.91 14.75
CA ASP A 8 8.67 -3.30 13.59
C ASP A 8 7.83 -2.11 14.05
N ALA A 9 8.03 -0.95 13.42
CA ALA A 9 7.30 0.27 13.74
C ALA A 9 5.77 0.12 13.55
N TYR A 10 5.34 -0.91 12.82
CA TYR A 10 3.95 -1.36 12.73
C TYR A 10 3.23 -1.42 14.08
N HIS A 11 3.91 -1.91 15.13
CA HIS A 11 3.29 -2.08 16.45
C HIS A 11 3.02 -0.75 17.18
N LEU A 12 3.58 0.36 16.68
CA LEU A 12 3.40 1.71 17.23
C LEU A 12 2.22 2.45 16.60
N LEU A 13 1.58 1.86 15.59
CA LEU A 13 0.46 2.46 14.85
C LEU A 13 -0.88 2.18 15.52
N GLU A 14 -1.88 3.00 15.18
CA GLU A 14 -3.27 2.74 15.55
C GLU A 14 -3.81 1.46 14.88
N ARG A 15 -4.87 0.88 15.44
CA ARG A 15 -5.41 -0.41 14.98
C ARG A 15 -5.80 -0.39 13.51
N TRP A 16 -6.42 0.68 13.03
CA TRP A 16 -6.84 0.79 11.63
C TRP A 16 -5.62 0.91 10.69
N GLN A 17 -4.59 1.64 11.09
CA GLN A 17 -3.34 1.80 10.35
C GLN A 17 -2.60 0.47 10.23
N GLN A 18 -2.54 -0.29 11.32
CA GLN A 18 -2.03 -1.65 11.33
C GLN A 18 -2.76 -2.53 10.30
N VAL A 19 -4.08 -2.53 10.28
CA VAL A 19 -4.85 -3.31 9.29
C VAL A 19 -4.47 -2.92 7.87
N VAL A 20 -4.42 -1.62 7.56
CA VAL A 20 -4.03 -1.12 6.23
C VAL A 20 -2.63 -1.59 5.84
N ILE A 21 -1.63 -1.39 6.70
CA ILE A 21 -0.25 -1.79 6.42
C ILE A 21 -0.13 -3.31 6.24
N MET A 22 -0.81 -4.10 7.08
CA MET A 22 -0.75 -5.55 6.99
C MET A 22 -1.37 -6.07 5.68
N ARG A 23 -2.50 -5.49 5.26
CA ARG A 23 -3.14 -5.84 3.99
C ARG A 23 -2.28 -5.45 2.79
N LEU A 24 -1.63 -4.29 2.83
CA LEU A 24 -0.69 -3.86 1.79
C LEU A 24 0.55 -4.77 1.72
N ARG A 25 1.14 -5.14 2.86
CA ARG A 25 2.33 -6.02 2.92
C ARG A 25 2.05 -7.43 2.39
N THR A 26 0.87 -7.96 2.68
CA THR A 26 0.49 -9.32 2.26
C THR A 26 -0.18 -9.36 0.90
N GLY A 27 -0.61 -8.21 0.37
CA GLY A 27 -1.44 -8.14 -0.83
C GLY A 27 -2.87 -8.69 -0.63
N HIS A 28 -3.25 -9.10 0.58
CA HIS A 28 -4.60 -9.56 0.93
C HIS A 28 -5.51 -8.36 1.17
N CYS A 29 -5.84 -7.67 0.08
CA CYS A 29 -6.58 -6.41 0.06
C CYS A 29 -7.66 -6.46 -1.03
N ARG A 30 -8.61 -5.52 -1.01
CA ARG A 30 -9.70 -5.48 -2.01
C ARG A 30 -9.32 -4.78 -3.32
N LEU A 31 -8.03 -4.82 -3.69
CA LEU A 31 -7.58 -4.35 -5.00
C LEU A 31 -7.86 -5.39 -6.09
N ASN A 32 -8.10 -4.95 -7.32
CA ASN A 32 -8.52 -5.79 -8.44
C ASN A 32 -7.62 -7.01 -8.65
N ALA A 33 -6.30 -6.88 -8.46
CA ALA A 33 -5.38 -8.00 -8.63
C ALA A 33 -5.70 -9.17 -7.67
N HIS A 34 -5.94 -8.88 -6.39
CA HIS A 34 -6.30 -9.91 -5.42
C HIS A 34 -7.72 -10.43 -5.66
N MET A 35 -8.67 -9.52 -5.90
CA MET A 35 -10.08 -9.86 -6.14
C MET A 35 -10.26 -10.76 -7.38
N PHE A 36 -9.51 -10.51 -8.46
CA PHE A 36 -9.52 -11.34 -9.67
C PHE A 36 -8.80 -12.67 -9.47
N ARG A 37 -7.59 -12.65 -8.90
CA ARG A 37 -6.74 -13.86 -8.84
C ARG A 37 -7.23 -14.85 -7.79
N LYS A 38 -7.66 -14.38 -6.62
CA LYS A 38 -8.00 -15.22 -5.47
C LYS A 38 -9.51 -15.41 -5.29
N LEU A 39 -10.30 -14.36 -5.46
CA LEU A 39 -11.74 -14.42 -5.18
C LEU A 39 -12.62 -14.60 -6.42
N LYS A 40 -12.10 -14.33 -7.63
CA LYS A 40 -12.86 -14.37 -8.89
C LYS A 40 -14.10 -13.46 -8.89
N LEU A 41 -14.05 -12.37 -8.13
CA LEU A 41 -15.17 -11.43 -7.95
C LEU A 41 -15.09 -10.19 -8.85
N THR A 42 -13.93 -9.92 -9.44
CA THR A 42 -13.77 -8.85 -10.45
C THR A 42 -13.50 -9.50 -11.82
N PRO A 43 -13.92 -8.86 -12.92
CA PRO A 43 -13.73 -9.40 -14.27
C PRO A 43 -12.28 -9.27 -14.76
N SER A 44 -11.49 -8.37 -14.18
CA SER A 44 -10.10 -8.11 -14.56
C SER A 44 -9.25 -7.72 -13.35
N PRO A 45 -7.94 -8.07 -13.35
CA PRO A 45 -6.99 -7.59 -12.34
C PRO A 45 -6.49 -6.16 -12.62
N THR A 46 -6.76 -5.61 -13.81
CA THR A 46 -6.21 -4.34 -14.28
C THR A 46 -6.67 -3.16 -13.42
N CYS A 47 -5.73 -2.23 -13.18
CA CYS A 47 -6.01 -0.97 -12.52
C CYS A 47 -6.88 -0.07 -13.41
N PRO A 48 -7.77 0.77 -12.85
CA PRO A 48 -8.54 1.75 -13.63
C PRO A 48 -7.69 2.75 -14.43
N CYS A 49 -6.37 2.82 -14.17
CA CYS A 49 -5.43 3.59 -14.99
C CYS A 49 -5.09 2.94 -16.33
N GLY A 50 -5.40 1.65 -16.52
CA GLY A 50 -5.20 0.89 -17.76
C GLY A 50 -3.79 0.37 -18.04
N LEU A 51 -2.80 0.66 -17.20
CA LEU A 51 -1.39 0.32 -17.48
C LEU A 51 -0.95 -1.03 -16.93
N GLU A 52 -1.30 -1.34 -15.68
CA GLU A 52 -0.85 -2.55 -14.98
C GLU A 52 -1.98 -3.11 -14.11
N ASP A 53 -1.75 -4.28 -13.54
CA ASP A 53 -2.62 -4.86 -12.52
C ASP A 53 -2.68 -3.96 -11.27
N GLN A 54 -3.84 -3.87 -10.65
CA GLN A 54 -4.03 -3.10 -9.44
C GLN A 54 -3.44 -3.84 -8.23
N THR A 55 -2.12 -3.77 -8.07
CA THR A 55 -1.41 -4.31 -6.91
C THR A 55 -1.03 -3.20 -5.93
N PRO A 56 -0.70 -3.53 -4.66
CA PRO A 56 -0.14 -2.55 -3.73
C PRO A 56 1.11 -1.84 -4.29
N GLU A 57 2.00 -2.57 -4.97
CA GLU A 57 3.21 -2.02 -5.58
C GLU A 57 2.87 -0.98 -6.64
N HIS A 58 1.96 -1.32 -7.56
CA HIS A 58 1.52 -0.41 -8.61
C HIS A 58 0.90 0.87 -8.02
N VAL A 59 -0.04 0.70 -7.10
CA VAL A 59 -0.73 1.81 -6.43
C VAL A 59 0.25 2.74 -5.71
N LEU A 60 1.20 2.18 -4.96
CA LEU A 60 2.13 2.93 -4.12
C LEU A 60 3.28 3.56 -4.91
N MET A 61 3.62 3.06 -6.10
CA MET A 61 4.80 3.50 -6.85
C MET A 61 4.49 4.10 -8.23
N THR A 62 3.75 3.39 -9.08
CA THR A 62 3.72 3.68 -10.53
C THR A 62 2.38 4.22 -11.04
N CYS A 63 1.27 4.01 -10.33
CA CYS A 63 -0.07 4.37 -10.80
C CYS A 63 -0.20 5.87 -11.15
N PRO A 64 -0.46 6.25 -12.42
CA PRO A 64 -0.49 7.66 -12.81
C PRO A 64 -1.68 8.43 -12.22
N GLN A 65 -2.83 7.77 -12.06
CA GLN A 65 -4.03 8.39 -11.46
C GLN A 65 -3.81 8.81 -10.00
N LEU A 66 -2.92 8.10 -9.28
CA LEU A 66 -2.63 8.37 -7.87
C LEU A 66 -1.39 9.25 -7.69
N LYS A 67 -0.71 9.65 -8.79
CA LYS A 67 0.48 10.50 -8.74
C LYS A 67 0.25 11.80 -7.96
N PRO A 68 -0.85 12.57 -8.14
CA PRO A 68 -1.05 13.81 -7.39
C PRO A 68 -1.11 13.59 -5.87
N ILE A 69 -1.74 12.49 -5.43
CA ILE A 69 -1.84 12.14 -4.01
C ILE A 69 -0.47 11.66 -3.50
N ARG A 70 0.27 10.87 -4.30
CA ARG A 70 1.63 10.44 -3.95
C ARG A 70 2.56 11.63 -3.78
N ASP A 71 2.54 12.60 -4.68
CA ASP A 71 3.42 13.78 -4.61
C ASP A 71 3.08 14.66 -3.40
N LYS A 72 1.82 14.69 -2.97
CA LYS A 72 1.38 15.39 -1.75
C LYS A 72 1.86 14.69 -0.47
N VAL A 73 1.82 13.36 -0.43
CA VAL A 73 2.20 12.57 0.76
C VAL A 73 3.70 12.32 0.82
N TRP A 74 4.33 12.11 -0.33
CA TRP A 74 5.76 11.85 -0.50
C TRP A 74 6.34 12.83 -1.54
N PRO A 75 6.75 14.04 -1.12
CA PRO A 75 7.36 15.02 -2.02
C PRO A 75 8.70 14.54 -2.59
N ALA A 76 9.41 13.70 -1.85
CA ALA A 76 10.63 13.04 -2.28
C ALA A 76 10.35 11.61 -2.74
N SER A 77 11.22 11.08 -3.61
CA SER A 77 11.15 9.67 -4.02
C SER A 77 11.44 8.76 -2.84
N VAL A 78 10.40 8.08 -2.33
CA VAL A 78 10.50 7.10 -1.24
C VAL A 78 10.38 5.69 -1.84
N PRO A 79 11.31 4.77 -1.57
CA PRO A 79 11.24 3.41 -2.09
C PRO A 79 10.09 2.63 -1.42
N LEU A 80 9.53 1.67 -2.16
CA LEU A 80 8.40 0.84 -1.68
C LEU A 80 8.67 0.20 -0.30
N ARG A 81 9.91 -0.27 -0.07
CA ARG A 81 10.31 -0.88 1.20
C ARG A 81 10.12 0.07 2.39
N THR A 82 10.45 1.35 2.24
CA THR A 82 10.26 2.35 3.29
C THR A 82 8.79 2.64 3.52
N LYS A 83 7.97 2.70 2.46
CA LYS A 83 6.51 2.88 2.59
C LYS A 83 5.84 1.74 3.35
N LEU A 84 6.34 0.51 3.23
CA LEU A 84 5.74 -0.68 3.86
C LEU A 84 6.40 -1.10 5.16
N TYR A 85 7.71 -0.88 5.36
CA TYR A 85 8.50 -1.38 6.48
C TYR A 85 9.41 -0.31 7.11
N GLY A 86 9.14 0.96 6.84
CA GLY A 86 9.92 2.08 7.36
C GLY A 86 9.61 2.43 8.81
N SER A 87 9.94 3.66 9.17
CA SER A 87 9.64 4.24 10.48
C SER A 87 8.13 4.40 10.69
N ARG A 88 7.73 4.72 11.92
CA ARG A 88 6.32 5.03 12.24
C ARG A 88 5.76 6.11 11.31
N GLN A 89 6.53 7.17 11.06
CA GLN A 89 6.13 8.29 10.19
C GLN A 89 5.92 7.83 8.74
N ASP A 90 6.78 6.93 8.23
CA ASP A 90 6.64 6.38 6.88
C ASP A 90 5.35 5.55 6.75
N LEU A 91 5.03 4.75 7.76
CA LEU A 91 3.82 3.93 7.77
C LEU A 91 2.56 4.79 7.94
N GLU A 92 2.60 5.82 8.79
CA GLU A 92 1.54 6.82 8.93
C GLU A 92 1.29 7.53 7.59
N ALA A 93 2.35 7.92 6.86
CA ALA A 93 2.23 8.49 5.53
C ALA A 93 1.55 7.53 4.54
N THR A 94 1.91 6.25 4.54
CA THR A 94 1.23 5.23 3.71
C THR A 94 -0.25 5.11 4.05
N THR A 95 -0.60 5.13 5.33
CA THR A 95 -2.01 5.06 5.75
C THR A 95 -2.79 6.32 5.40
N SER A 96 -2.14 7.49 5.48
CA SER A 96 -2.69 8.78 5.03
C SER A 96 -2.94 8.78 3.53
N PHE A 97 -1.99 8.28 2.73
CA PHE A 97 -2.18 8.07 1.30
C PHE A 97 -3.42 7.23 1.02
N VAL A 98 -3.54 6.05 1.66
CA VAL A 98 -4.71 5.18 1.49
C VAL A 98 -6.00 5.92 1.85
N SER A 99 -6.05 6.63 2.97
CA SER A 99 -7.25 7.36 3.43
C SER A 99 -7.69 8.48 2.47
N GLN A 100 -6.73 9.09 1.75
CA GLN A 100 -6.99 10.13 0.75
C GLN A 100 -7.40 9.53 -0.61
N THR A 101 -7.24 8.22 -0.80
CA THR A 101 -7.67 7.52 -2.01
C THR A 101 -9.02 6.84 -1.81
N LYS A 102 -9.70 6.52 -2.92
CA LYS A 102 -10.90 5.66 -2.90
C LYS A 102 -10.56 4.17 -2.90
N LEU A 103 -9.34 3.80 -2.51
CA LEU A 103 -8.90 2.41 -2.53
C LEU A 103 -9.47 1.68 -1.32
N MET A 104 -10.06 0.51 -1.58
CA MET A 104 -10.43 -0.42 -0.53
C MET A 104 -9.27 -1.39 -0.34
N VAL A 105 -8.49 -1.19 0.72
CA VAL A 105 -7.44 -2.12 1.12
C VAL A 105 -7.88 -2.93 2.31
#